data_AF-A0A151JMT5-F1
#
_entry.id   AF-A0A151JMT5-F1
#
_cell.length_a   1.000
_cell.length_b   1.000
_cell.length_c   1.000
_cell.angle_alpha   90.00
_cell.angle_beta   90.00
_cell.angle_gamma   90.00
#
_symmetry.space_group_name_H-M   'P 1'
#
loop_
_entity.id
_entity.type
_entity.pdbx_description
1 polymer ?
#
loop_
_entity_poly.entity_id
_entity_poly.type
_entity_poly.pdbx_seq_one_letter_code
_entity_poly.pdbx_strand_id
1 'polypeptide(L)'
;MAAEGYTFAKLPKCYLMPQLQDWVMYRQGVVFSETDKKNLMEETRTIWDITTRKMPMEIEKPSLHMTKHQLKRLTFNQAERIKKKIEKIKEIFHSEVRKTRVSYARMMWSTMEHGKFPSASFKRTFFTYMAGKKADGHVYKPWLPSEIVGQDLNFCCQ
;
A
#
# COMPACT_ATOMS: atom_id res chain seq x y z
N MET A 1 26.13 -32.68 7.48
CA MET A 1 25.77 -31.34 8.02
C MET A 1 26.74 -30.32 7.45
N ALA A 2 26.21 -29.18 6.97
CA ALA A 2 26.90 -27.93 6.58
C ALA A 2 27.97 -27.97 5.46
N ALA A 3 27.53 -28.01 4.19
CA ALA A 3 28.35 -27.60 3.02
C ALA A 3 27.77 -26.36 2.30
N GLU A 4 26.64 -25.82 2.77
CA GLU A 4 26.04 -24.60 2.23
C GLU A 4 26.52 -23.39 3.04
N GLY A 5 27.75 -22.95 2.77
CA GLY A 5 28.31 -21.74 3.36
C GLY A 5 27.43 -20.53 3.08
N TYR A 6 26.95 -19.92 4.16
CA TYR A 6 26.25 -18.64 4.30
C TYR A 6 25.72 -18.03 2.98
N THR A 7 24.50 -18.41 2.59
CA THR A 7 23.79 -17.87 1.42
C THR A 7 23.73 -16.35 1.40
N PHE A 8 23.63 -15.69 2.57
CA PHE A 8 23.67 -14.25 2.68
C PHE A 8 25.04 -13.64 2.28
N ALA A 9 26.16 -14.32 2.56
CA ALA A 9 27.48 -13.84 2.18
C ALA A 9 27.73 -13.89 0.65
N LYS A 10 26.91 -14.64 -0.09
CA LYS A 10 26.97 -14.75 -1.55
C LYS A 10 26.16 -13.67 -2.27
N LEU A 11 25.26 -12.98 -1.56
CA LEU A 11 24.45 -11.92 -2.12
C LEU A 11 25.28 -10.63 -2.21
N PRO A 12 25.48 -10.05 -3.40
CA PRO A 12 26.25 -8.83 -3.54
C PRO A 12 25.58 -7.71 -2.75
N LYS A 13 26.38 -7.00 -1.94
CA LYS A 13 25.94 -5.84 -1.14
C LYS A 13 24.78 -6.11 -0.18
N CYS A 14 24.61 -7.34 0.30
CA CYS A 14 23.58 -7.68 1.30
C CYS A 14 23.71 -6.87 2.61
N TYR A 15 24.94 -6.43 2.95
CA TYR A 15 25.23 -5.58 4.10
C TYR A 15 24.58 -4.18 4.03
N LEU A 16 24.05 -3.78 2.87
CA LEU A 16 23.27 -2.56 2.70
C LEU A 16 21.78 -2.73 3.02
N MET A 17 21.31 -3.95 3.29
CA MET A 17 19.91 -4.16 3.64
C MET A 17 19.61 -3.58 5.03
N PRO A 18 18.64 -2.66 5.18
CA PRO A 18 18.31 -2.05 6.47
C PRO A 18 17.99 -3.08 7.55
N GLN A 19 17.27 -4.16 7.19
CA GLN A 19 16.90 -5.20 8.14
C GLN A 19 18.12 -5.95 8.71
N LEU A 20 19.18 -6.10 7.90
CA LEU A 20 20.41 -6.75 8.35
C LEU A 20 21.22 -5.79 9.23
N GLN A 21 21.26 -4.51 8.87
CA GLN A 21 21.93 -3.47 9.67
C GLN A 21 21.25 -3.31 11.03
N ASP A 22 19.93 -3.21 11.07
CA ASP A 22 19.14 -3.14 12.31
C ASP A 22 19.38 -4.37 13.19
N TRP A 23 19.43 -5.56 12.59
CA TRP A 23 19.71 -6.80 13.31
C TRP A 23 21.12 -6.82 13.93
N VAL A 24 22.12 -6.32 13.20
CA VAL A 24 23.50 -6.17 13.71
C VAL A 24 23.54 -5.14 14.84
N MET A 25 22.89 -3.98 14.69
CA MET A 25 22.82 -2.95 15.73
C MET A 25 22.17 -3.48 17.01
N TYR A 26 21.07 -4.23 16.87
CA TYR A 26 20.41 -4.90 17.99
C TYR A 26 21.35 -5.86 18.72
N ARG A 27 22.12 -6.67 17.98
CA ARG A 27 23.10 -7.61 18.55
C ARG A 27 24.29 -6.92 19.21
N GLN A 28 24.66 -5.75 18.73
CA GLN A 28 25.70 -4.91 19.32
C GLN A 28 25.20 -4.15 20.57
N GLY A 29 23.90 -4.19 20.86
CA GLY A 29 23.31 -3.49 22.00
C GLY A 29 23.26 -1.96 21.80
N VAL A 30 23.15 -1.49 20.55
CA VAL A 30 22.97 -0.06 20.26
C VAL A 30 21.66 0.42 20.87
N VAL A 31 21.73 1.47 21.69
CA VAL A 31 20.57 2.10 22.33
C VAL A 31 20.36 3.48 21.70
N PHE A 32 19.14 3.72 21.22
CA PHE A 32 18.74 5.02 20.68
C PHE A 32 18.42 6.00 21.80
N SER A 33 18.99 7.20 21.73
CA SER A 33 18.67 8.28 22.66
C SER A 33 17.27 8.84 22.39
N GLU A 34 16.69 9.57 23.35
CA GLU A 34 15.40 10.24 23.15
C GLU A 34 15.45 11.28 22.03
N THR A 35 16.60 11.92 21.81
CA THR A 35 16.81 12.84 20.69
C THR A 35 16.78 12.11 19.34
N ASP A 36 17.41 10.94 19.24
CA ASP A 36 17.39 10.14 18.01
C ASP A 36 15.98 9.70 17.65
N LYS A 37 15.20 9.27 18.66
CA LYS A 37 13.80 8.88 18.48
C LYS A 37 12.94 10.04 17.98
N LYS A 38 13.14 11.25 18.51
CA LYS A 38 12.42 12.45 18.06
C LYS A 38 12.75 12.79 16.62
N ASN A 39 14.04 12.79 16.25
CA ASN A 39 14.47 13.08 14.88
C ASN A 39 13.87 12.07 13.90
N LEU A 40 13.92 10.78 14.23
CA LEU A 40 13.37 9.71 13.38
C LEU A 40 11.84 9.84 13.22
N MET A 41 11.14 10.25 14.28
CA MET A 41 9.71 10.52 14.23
C MET A 41 9.37 11.70 13.31
N GLU A 42 10.15 12.80 13.39
CA GLU A 42 9.96 13.97 12.53
C GLU A 42 10.23 13.67 11.05
N GLU A 43 11.29 12.90 10.76
CA GLU A 43 11.59 12.41 9.41
C GLU A 43 10.43 11.55 8.87
N THR A 44 9.94 10.60 9.67
CA THR A 44 8.82 9.72 9.31
C THR A 44 7.56 10.52 9.02
N ARG A 45 7.24 11.50 9.87
CA ARG A 45 6.08 12.39 9.67
C ARG A 45 6.19 13.19 8.38
N THR A 46 7.38 13.71 8.08
CA THR A 46 7.65 14.46 6.85
C THR A 46 7.43 13.59 5.61
N ILE A 47 7.90 12.33 5.65
CA ILE A 47 7.67 11.36 4.58
C ILE A 47 6.17 11.08 4.41
N TRP A 48 5.42 10.91 5.49
CA TRP A 48 3.98 10.67 5.43
C TRP A 48 3.22 11.85 4.85
N ASP A 49 3.55 13.07 5.24
CA ASP A 49 2.94 14.29 4.71
C ASP A 49 3.16 14.41 3.19
N ILE A 50 4.40 14.17 2.74
CA ILE A 50 4.75 14.17 1.31
C ILE A 50 3.97 13.07 0.58
N THR A 51 3.93 11.87 1.15
CA THR A 51 3.28 10.71 0.54
C THR A 51 1.78 10.90 0.41
N THR A 52 1.15 11.42 1.46
CA THR A 52 -0.30 11.67 1.50
C THR A 52 -0.70 12.73 0.50
N ARG A 53 0.11 13.79 0.35
CA ARG A 53 -0.13 14.87 -0.63
C ARG A 53 0.13 14.44 -2.08
N LYS A 54 1.13 13.58 -2.32
CA LYS A 54 1.54 13.15 -3.66
C LYS A 54 0.82 11.90 -4.17
N MET A 55 0.09 11.19 -3.32
CA MET A 55 -0.75 10.05 -3.72
C MET A 55 -2.24 10.38 -3.58
N PRO A 56 -2.80 11.30 -4.38
CA PRO A 56 -4.23 11.24 -4.61
C PRO A 56 -4.50 9.88 -5.27
N MET A 57 -5.21 8.99 -4.56
CA MET A 57 -5.77 7.79 -5.18
C MET A 57 -6.92 8.24 -6.10
N GLU A 58 -6.58 8.85 -7.24
CA GLU A 58 -7.53 9.02 -8.33
C GLU A 58 -7.79 7.64 -8.91
N ILE A 59 -8.79 6.95 -8.34
CA ILE A 59 -9.26 5.69 -8.87
C ILE A 59 -10.07 6.02 -10.11
N GLU A 60 -9.39 5.98 -11.26
CA GLU A 60 -10.06 6.18 -12.55
C GLU A 60 -11.15 5.13 -12.75
N LYS A 61 -12.31 5.59 -13.22
CA LYS A 61 -13.39 4.70 -13.59
C LYS A 61 -12.96 3.84 -14.78
N PRO A 62 -13.06 2.51 -14.69
CA PRO A 62 -12.67 1.65 -15.81
C PRO A 62 -13.56 1.92 -17.03
N SER A 63 -12.93 2.04 -18.20
CA SER A 63 -13.61 2.30 -19.47
C SER A 63 -13.91 1.00 -20.21
N LEU A 64 -15.06 0.95 -20.88
CA LEU A 64 -15.40 -0.14 -21.81
C LEU A 64 -14.69 0.00 -23.17
N HIS A 65 -13.94 1.08 -23.39
CA HIS A 65 -13.30 1.45 -24.66
C HIS A 65 -14.27 1.38 -25.85
N MET A 66 -15.47 1.94 -25.66
CA MET A 66 -16.50 2.04 -26.70
C MET A 66 -16.75 3.49 -27.04
N THR A 67 -16.95 3.78 -28.33
CA THR A 67 -17.36 5.12 -28.75
C THR A 67 -18.83 5.36 -28.40
N LYS A 68 -19.22 6.63 -28.26
CA LYS A 68 -20.62 7.02 -28.00
C LYS A 68 -21.59 6.43 -29.05
N HIS A 69 -21.15 6.34 -30.31
CA HIS A 69 -21.94 5.73 -31.40
C HIS A 69 -22.13 4.23 -31.22
N GLN A 70 -21.11 3.50 -30.76
CA GLN A 70 -21.21 2.07 -30.49
C GLN A 70 -22.18 1.79 -29.33
N LEU A 71 -22.13 2.62 -28.27
CA LEU A 71 -23.06 2.51 -27.14
C LEU A 71 -24.53 2.70 -27.57
N LYS A 72 -24.80 3.68 -28.46
CA LYS A 72 -26.15 3.92 -28.99
C LYS A 72 -26.68 2.78 -29.89
N ARG A 73 -25.79 2.00 -30.51
CA ARG A 73 -26.14 0.88 -31.39
C ARG A 73 -26.28 -0.45 -30.65
N LEU A 74 -26.10 -0.48 -29.33
CA LEU A 74 -26.27 -1.71 -28.55
C LEU A 74 -27.73 -2.16 -28.57
N THR A 75 -27.95 -3.42 -28.92
CA THR A 75 -29.27 -4.09 -28.88
C THR A 75 -29.25 -5.18 -27.82
N PHE A 76 -30.40 -5.59 -27.31
CA PHE A 76 -30.54 -6.66 -26.31
C PHE A 76 -29.85 -7.98 -26.72
N ASN A 77 -29.79 -8.28 -28.02
CA ASN A 77 -29.08 -9.46 -28.55
C ASN A 77 -27.59 -9.50 -28.21
N GLN A 78 -26.97 -8.34 -27.92
CA GLN A 78 -25.55 -8.24 -27.56
C GLN A 78 -25.34 -8.20 -26.04
N ALA A 79 -26.40 -8.24 -25.22
CA ALA A 79 -26.33 -8.01 -23.78
C ALA A 79 -25.39 -9.00 -23.06
N GLU A 80 -25.45 -10.30 -23.38
CA GLU A 80 -24.57 -11.29 -22.75
C GLU A 80 -23.08 -11.03 -23.04
N ARG A 81 -22.77 -10.67 -24.29
CA ARG A 81 -21.39 -10.36 -24.70
C ARG A 81 -20.86 -9.15 -23.93
N ILE A 82 -21.69 -8.12 -23.77
CA ILE A 82 -21.33 -6.91 -23.02
C ILE A 82 -21.17 -7.22 -21.53
N LYS A 83 -22.06 -8.01 -20.93
CA LYS A 83 -21.94 -8.46 -19.53
C LYS A 83 -20.60 -9.16 -19.27
N LYS A 84 -20.23 -10.13 -20.12
CA LYS A 84 -18.93 -10.82 -20.03
C LYS A 84 -17.75 -9.85 -20.17
N LYS A 85 -17.85 -8.82 -21.02
CA LYS A 85 -16.81 -7.79 -21.16
C LYS A 85 -16.68 -6.95 -19.89
N ILE A 86 -17.81 -6.53 -19.30
CA ILE A 86 -17.86 -5.76 -18.05
C ILE A 86 -17.25 -6.56 -16.91
N GLU A 87 -17.60 -7.85 -16.78
CA GLU A 87 -17.05 -8.73 -15.74
C GLU A 87 -15.52 -8.82 -15.82
N LYS A 88 -14.97 -9.04 -17.01
CA LYS A 88 -13.51 -9.07 -17.23
C LYS A 88 -12.83 -7.76 -16.82
N ILE A 89 -13.38 -6.62 -17.27
CA ILE A 89 -12.82 -5.30 -16.95
C ILE A 89 -12.90 -5.04 -15.44
N LYS A 90 -14.02 -5.41 -14.81
CA LYS A 90 -14.21 -5.29 -13.37
C LYS A 90 -13.17 -6.11 -12.59
N GLU A 91 -12.92 -7.35 -13.00
CA GLU A 91 -11.91 -8.21 -12.37
C GLU A 91 -10.49 -7.64 -12.48
N ILE A 92 -10.10 -7.19 -13.69
CA ILE A 92 -8.80 -6.54 -13.92
C ILE A 92 -8.65 -5.32 -13.02
N PHE A 93 -9.66 -4.45 -13.01
CA PHE A 93 -9.66 -3.24 -12.20
C PHE A 93 -9.54 -3.55 -10.70
N HIS A 94 -10.33 -4.49 -10.16
CA HIS A 94 -10.19 -4.90 -8.75
C HIS A 94 -8.81 -5.49 -8.44
N SER A 95 -8.21 -6.23 -9.37
CA SER A 95 -6.86 -6.78 -9.22
C SER A 95 -5.82 -5.67 -9.13
N GLU A 96 -5.91 -4.65 -9.98
CA GLU A 96 -5.04 -3.47 -9.93
C GLU A 96 -5.22 -2.68 -8.62
N VAL A 97 -6.46 -2.40 -8.20
CA VAL A 97 -6.71 -1.71 -6.91
C VAL A 97 -6.09 -2.47 -5.74
N ARG A 98 -6.21 -3.81 -5.70
CA ARG A 98 -5.56 -4.63 -4.66
C ARG A 98 -4.04 -4.56 -4.72
N LYS A 99 -3.44 -4.58 -5.92
CA LYS A 99 -1.99 -4.42 -6.09
C LYS A 99 -1.52 -3.06 -5.58
N THR A 100 -2.22 -1.98 -5.93
CA THR A 100 -1.89 -0.62 -5.49
C THR A 100 -1.95 -0.50 -3.97
N ARG A 101 -2.99 -1.03 -3.32
CA ARG A 101 -3.10 -1.05 -1.85
C ARG A 101 -1.95 -1.79 -1.17
N VAL A 102 -1.57 -2.97 -1.69
CA VAL A 102 -0.42 -3.73 -1.17
C VAL A 102 0.89 -2.99 -1.39
N SER A 103 1.05 -2.33 -2.54
CA SER A 103 2.22 -1.51 -2.84
C SER A 103 2.34 -0.33 -1.87
N TYR A 104 1.22 0.35 -1.60
CA TYR A 104 1.14 1.43 -0.63
C TYR A 104 1.50 0.93 0.78
N ALA A 105 0.94 -0.19 1.23
CA ALA A 105 1.28 -0.79 2.52
C ALA A 105 2.77 -1.12 2.65
N ARG A 106 3.41 -1.65 1.60
CA ARG A 106 4.85 -1.95 1.59
C ARG A 106 5.72 -0.70 1.68
N MET A 107 5.35 0.35 0.96
CA MET A 107 6.04 1.64 1.04
C MET A 107 5.90 2.27 2.43
N MET A 108 4.70 2.22 3.02
CA MET A 108 4.50 2.71 4.38
C MET A 108 5.28 1.87 5.40
N TRP A 109 5.34 0.55 5.24
CA TRP A 109 6.06 -0.34 6.15
C TRP A 109 7.54 0.02 6.31
N SER A 110 8.23 0.43 5.25
CA SER A 110 9.64 0.86 5.36
C SER A 110 9.83 2.10 6.22
N THR A 111 8.82 2.97 6.31
CA THR A 111 8.88 4.19 7.13
C THR A 111 8.55 3.94 8.60
N MET A 112 8.06 2.75 8.96
CA MET A 112 7.66 2.44 10.34
C MET A 112 8.85 2.03 11.23
N GLU A 113 10.05 1.85 10.65
CA GLU A 113 11.30 1.60 11.38
C GLU A 113 11.22 0.42 12.38
N HIS A 114 10.40 -0.59 12.04
CA HIS A 114 10.13 -1.74 12.90
C HIS A 114 11.40 -2.58 13.23
N GLY A 115 12.43 -2.53 12.38
CA GLY A 115 13.69 -3.21 12.64
C GLY A 115 14.43 -2.61 13.84
N LYS A 116 14.42 -1.28 13.98
CA LYS A 116 15.00 -0.56 15.11
C LYS A 116 14.14 -0.67 16.38
N PHE A 117 12.82 -0.68 16.23
CA PHE A 117 11.86 -0.76 17.34
C PHE A 117 10.90 -1.95 17.17
N PRO A 118 11.38 -3.18 17.43
CA PRO A 118 10.57 -4.38 17.23
C PRO A 118 9.45 -4.47 18.27
N SER A 119 8.21 -4.41 17.81
CA SER A 119 7.00 -4.63 18.62
C SER A 119 6.01 -5.55 17.90
N ALA A 120 5.71 -6.69 18.53
CA ALA A 120 4.77 -7.68 17.97
C ALA A 120 3.33 -7.12 17.88
N SER A 121 2.92 -6.33 18.88
CA SER A 121 1.61 -5.67 18.88
C SER A 121 1.51 -4.68 17.72
N PHE A 122 2.54 -3.84 17.53
CA PHE A 122 2.58 -2.89 16.42
C PHE A 122 2.49 -3.57 15.06
N LYS A 123 3.30 -4.61 14.83
CA LYS A 123 3.29 -5.36 13.56
C LYS A 123 1.90 -5.94 13.27
N ARG A 124 1.25 -6.52 14.28
CA ARG A 124 -0.10 -7.07 14.14
C ARG A 124 -1.09 -5.96 13.79
N THR A 125 -1.08 -4.85 14.54
CA THR A 125 -1.96 -3.71 14.29
C THR A 125 -1.77 -3.15 12.88
N PHE A 126 -0.53 -2.99 12.43
CA PHE A 126 -0.24 -2.50 11.08
C PHE A 126 -0.90 -3.36 10.00
N PHE A 127 -0.70 -4.68 10.04
CA PHE A 127 -1.26 -5.60 9.03
C PHE A 127 -2.76 -5.87 9.20
N THR A 128 -3.37 -5.47 10.32
CA THR A 128 -4.84 -5.45 10.47
C THR A 128 -5.47 -4.35 9.61
N TYR A 129 -4.83 -3.18 9.52
CA TYR A 129 -5.36 -2.04 8.77
C TYR A 129 -4.79 -1.94 7.35
N MET A 130 -3.54 -2.35 7.15
CA MET A 130 -2.84 -2.28 5.87
C MET A 130 -2.77 -3.65 5.21
N ALA A 131 -3.15 -3.73 3.94
CA ALA A 131 -3.15 -5.00 3.21
C ALA A 131 -1.72 -5.50 2.95
N GLY A 132 -1.31 -6.57 3.65
CA GLY A 132 -0.01 -7.22 3.42
C GLY A 132 -0.01 -8.09 2.16
N LYS A 133 -1.15 -8.72 1.87
CA LYS A 133 -1.38 -9.58 0.71
C LYS A 133 -2.62 -9.10 -0.06
N LYS A 134 -2.72 -9.51 -1.32
CA LYS A 134 -3.88 -9.18 -2.18
C LYS A 134 -5.21 -9.70 -1.62
N ALA A 135 -5.18 -10.82 -0.88
CA ALA A 135 -6.36 -11.43 -0.28
C ALA A 135 -6.90 -10.64 0.92
N ASP A 136 -6.04 -9.86 1.59
CA ASP A 136 -6.39 -9.14 2.81
C ASP A 136 -7.25 -7.91 2.52
N GLY A 137 -7.18 -7.37 1.29
CA GLY A 137 -7.89 -6.16 0.88
C GLY A 137 -9.28 -6.44 0.31
N HIS A 138 -10.32 -6.23 1.11
CA HIS A 138 -11.69 -6.14 0.58
C HIS A 138 -11.86 -4.81 -0.17
N VAL A 139 -12.27 -4.89 -1.45
CA VAL A 139 -12.47 -3.72 -2.32
C VAL A 139 -13.97 -3.52 -2.47
N TYR A 140 -14.54 -2.67 -1.62
CA TYR A 140 -15.95 -2.29 -1.69
C TYR A 140 -16.09 -0.99 -2.50
N LYS A 141 -16.88 -1.03 -3.58
CA LYS A 141 -17.27 0.10 -4.44
C LYS A 141 -16.21 1.23 -4.59
N PRO A 142 -14.98 0.93 -5.06
CA PRO A 142 -13.89 1.90 -5.14
C PRO A 142 -14.13 3.08 -6.08
N TRP A 143 -15.15 3.01 -6.95
CA TRP A 143 -15.59 4.08 -7.85
C TRP A 143 -16.68 4.98 -7.23
N LEU A 144 -17.15 4.69 -6.02
CA LEU A 144 -18.15 5.47 -5.30
C LEU A 144 -17.48 6.06 -4.05
N PRO A 145 -16.96 7.29 -4.12
CA PRO A 145 -16.43 7.98 -2.95
C PRO A 145 -17.58 8.48 -2.07
N SER A 146 -18.45 7.58 -1.61
CA SER A 146 -19.49 7.94 -0.63
C SER A 146 -18.89 8.22 0.75
N GLU A 147 -17.65 7.80 1.00
CA GLU A 147 -16.93 7.97 2.27
C GLU A 147 -15.83 9.04 2.20
N ILE A 148 -15.51 9.56 1.02
CA ILE A 148 -14.65 10.75 0.86
C ILE A 148 -15.61 11.94 0.66
N VAL A 149 -16.44 12.19 1.68
CA VAL A 149 -16.97 13.54 1.87
C VAL A 149 -15.73 14.38 2.13
N GLY A 150 -15.54 15.43 1.33
CA GLY A 150 -14.38 16.30 1.42
C GLY A 150 -14.13 16.70 2.87
N GLN A 151 -12.86 16.74 3.26
CA GLN A 151 -12.46 17.55 4.41
C GLN A 151 -12.76 19.00 4.04
N ASP A 152 -14.01 19.41 4.19
CA ASP A 152 -14.34 20.81 4.44
C ASP A 152 -13.77 21.11 5.82
N LEU A 153 -12.61 21.76 5.81
CA LEU A 153 -11.87 22.31 6.96
C LEU A 153 -12.64 23.44 7.66
N ASN A 154 -13.97 23.34 7.83
CA ASN A 154 -14.80 24.34 8.50
C ASN A 154 -15.97 23.68 9.24
N PHE A 155 -15.67 22.91 10.28
CA PHE A 155 -16.61 22.72 11.39
C PHE A 155 -16.06 23.43 12.62
N CYS A 156 -16.08 24.76 12.57
CA CYS A 156 -16.16 25.56 13.79
C CYS A 156 -17.61 25.52 14.25
N CYS A 157 -17.90 24.81 15.33
CA CYS A 157 -19.13 25.01 16.07
C CYS A 157 -18.96 26.29 16.91
N GLN A 158 -19.76 27.31 16.59
CA GLN A 158 -20.17 28.34 17.54
C GLN A 158 -21.12 27.73 18.57
#